data_AF-A0A1G1QGR5-F1
#
_entry.id   AF-A0A1G1QGR5-F1
#
_cell.length_a   1.000
_cell.length_b   1.000
_cell.length_c   1.000
_cell.angle_alpha   90.00
_cell.angle_beta   90.00
_cell.angle_gamma   90.00
#
_symmetry.space_group_name_H-M   'P 1'
#
loop_
_entity.id
_entity.type
_entity.pdbx_description
1 polymer ?
#
loop_
_entity_poly.entity_id
_entity_poly.type
_entity_poly.pdbx_seq_one_letter_code
_entity_poly.pdbx_strand_id
1 'polypeptide(L)' 'MHVHVISPEGEAKFWLEPTISLVNYSGFSVKQLNSLQKIIKRRKNEIIKKWKEHFKTRSN' A
#
# COMPACT_ATOMS: atom_id res chain seq x y z
N MET A 1 -4.17 1.88 8.50
CA MET A 1 -4.02 2.49 7.16
C MET A 1 -3.64 1.41 6.16
N HIS A 2 -4.24 1.40 4.97
CA HIS A 2 -3.95 0.43 3.92
C HIS A 2 -3.68 1.12 2.58
N VAL A 3 -2.96 0.42 1.71
CA VAL A 3 -2.70 0.83 0.33
C VAL A 3 -3.32 -0.19 -0.59
N HIS A 4 -4.02 0.29 -1.61
CA HIS A 4 -4.53 -0.51 -2.70
C HIS A 4 -3.67 -0.24 -3.95
N VAL A 5 -3.10 -1.30 -4.52
CA VAL A 5 -2.39 -1.27 -5.80
C VAL A 5 -3.30 -1.90 -6.83
N ILE A 6 -3.69 -1.13 -7.84
CA ILE A 6 -4.57 -1.59 -8.93
C ILE A 6 -3.78 -1.54 -10.24
N SER A 7 -3.90 -2.59 -11.03
CA SER A 7 -3.38 -2.71 -12.40
C SER A 7 -4.46 -3.32 -13.30
N PRO A 8 -4.38 -3.15 -14.63
CA PRO A 8 -5.34 -3.77 -15.54
C PRO A 8 -5.42 -5.30 -15.38
N GLU A 9 -4.32 -5.93 -14.99
CA GLU A 9 -4.20 -7.38 -14.87
C GLU A 9 -4.50 -7.91 -13.47
N GLY A 10 -4.64 -7.04 -12.46
CA GLY A 10 -4.78 -7.48 -11.08
C GLY A 10 -4.78 -6.38 -10.03
N GLU A 11 -5.04 -6.77 -8.78
CA GLU A 11 -5.10 -5.87 -7.63
C GLU A 11 -4.40 -6.47 -6.41
N ALA A 12 -3.86 -5.62 -5.54
CA ALA A 12 -3.21 -6.03 -4.30
C ALA A 12 -3.42 -5.01 -3.19
N LYS A 13 -3.87 -5.49 -2.04
CA LYS A 13 -4.16 -4.68 -0.86
C LYS A 13 -3.19 -5.00 0.26
N PHE A 14 -2.54 -3.96 0.79
CA PHE A 14 -1.56 -4.07 1.87
C PHE A 14 -1.97 -3.25 3.09
N TRP A 15 -1.94 -3.84 4.28
CA TRP A 15 -1.87 -3.08 5.52
C TRP A 15 -0.49 -2.43 5.63
N LEU A 16 -0.43 -1.20 6.18
CA LEU A 16 0.84 -0.51 6.45
C LEU A 16 1.25 -0.52 7.93
N GLU A 17 0.26 -0.58 8.81
CA GLU A 17 0.43 -0.53 10.26
C GLU A 17 -0.43 -1.60 10.93
N PRO A 18 0.06 -2.26 12.00
CA PRO A 18 1.38 -2.05 12.63
C PRO A 18 2.56 -2.53 11.76
N THR A 19 2.36 -3.57 10.96
CA THR A 19 3.34 -4.12 10.01
C THR A 19 2.80 -4.13 8.59
N ILE A 20 3.69 -4.20 7.60
CA ILE A 20 3.28 -4.36 6.21
C ILE A 20 2.88 -5.81 5.97
N SER A 21 1.60 -6.03 5.67
CA SER A 21 1.04 -7.35 5.44
C SER A 21 0.10 -7.33 4.23
N LEU A 22 0.22 -8.33 3.37
CA LEU A 22 -0.68 -8.54 2.25
C LEU A 22 -2.02 -9.07 2.77
N VAL A 23 -3.12 -8.45 2.35
CA VAL A 23 -4.48 -8.79 2.78
C VAL A 23 -5.20 -9.59 1.71
N ASN A 24 -5.16 -9.08 0.50
CA ASN A 24 -5.77 -9.71 -0.65
C ASN A 24 -4.96 -9.35 -1.90
N TYR A 25 -4.95 -10.26 -2.86
CA TYR A 25 -4.44 -9.99 -4.19
C TYR A 25 -5.13 -10.87 -5.23
N SER A 26 -5.19 -10.36 -6.45
CA SER A 26 -5.62 -11.08 -7.63
C SER A 26 -4.73 -10.69 -8.80
N GLY A 27 -4.48 -11.61 -9.74
CA GLY A 27 -3.72 -11.34 -10.97
C GLY A 27 -2.21 -11.13 -10.81
N PHE A 28 -1.71 -10.88 -9.61
CA PHE A 28 -0.27 -10.74 -9.35
C PHE A 28 0.41 -12.08 -9.03
N SER A 29 1.55 -12.31 -9.68
CA SER A 29 2.47 -13.38 -9.30
C SER A 29 3.17 -13.09 -7.97
N VAL A 30 3.67 -14.14 -7.32
CA VAL A 30 4.46 -14.03 -6.08
C VAL A 30 5.67 -13.10 -6.24
N LYS A 31 6.32 -13.10 -7.41
CA LYS A 31 7.44 -12.19 -7.71
C LYS A 31 6.99 -10.72 -7.74
N GLN A 32 5.84 -10.44 -8.34
CA GLN A 32 5.27 -9.09 -8.38
C GLN A 32 4.87 -8.64 -6.97
N LEU A 33 4.19 -9.48 -6.19
CA LEU A 33 3.82 -9.17 -4.81
C LEU A 33 5.03 -8.84 -3.93
N ASN A 34 6.11 -9.62 -4.05
CA ASN A 34 7.35 -9.35 -3.32
C ASN A 34 7.98 -8.01 -3.72
N SER A 35 7.96 -7.67 -5.01
CA SER A 35 8.43 -6.38 -5.50
C SER A 35 7.58 -5.22 -4.99
N LEU A 36 6.25 -5.35 -5.05
CA LEU A 36 5.30 -4.38 -4.50
C LEU A 36 5.52 -4.17 -3.01
N GLN A 37 5.65 -5.26 -2.24
CA GLN A 37 5.91 -5.18 -0.81
C GLN A 37 7.23 -4.48 -0.48
N LYS A 38 8.30 -4.73 -1.26
CA LYS A 38 9.58 -4.01 -1.11
C LYS A 38 9.45 -2.52 -1.40
N ILE A 39 8.73 -2.14 -2.46
CA ILE A 39 8.48 -0.75 -2.82
C ILE A 39 7.70 -0.04 -1.71
N ILE A 40 6.60 -0.66 -1.26
CA ILE A 40 5.76 -0.16 -0.17
C ILE A 40 6.57 -0.01 1.11
N LYS A 41 7.40 -0.99 1.45
CA LYS A 41 8.29 -0.92 2.63
C LYS A 41 9.27 0.24 2.54
N ARG A 42 9.93 0.42 1.41
CA ARG A 42 10.87 1.52 1.18
C ARG A 42 10.20 2.88 1.27
N ARG A 43 8.97 3.00 0.79
CA ARG A 43 8.20 4.26 0.77
C ARG A 43 7.20 4.40 1.91
N LYS A 44 7.21 3.50 2.90
CA LYS A 44 6.21 3.45 3.98
C LYS A 44 6.04 4.81 4.63
N ASN A 45 7.14 5.41 5.10
CA ASN A 45 7.12 6.69 5.81
C ASN A 45 6.56 7.83 4.96
N GLU A 46 6.88 7.87 3.66
CA GLU A 46 6.38 8.86 2.72
C GLU A 46 4.86 8.71 2.51
N ILE A 47 4.39 7.47 2.32
CA ILE A 47 2.96 7.16 2.18
C ILE A 47 2.21 7.55 3.45
N ILE A 48 2.73 7.20 4.64
CA ILE A 48 2.13 7.60 5.93
C ILE A 48 2.04 9.11 6.03
N LYS A 49 3.13 9.82 5.70
CA LYS A 49 3.20 11.28 5.76
C LYS A 49 2.17 11.90 4.83
N LYS A 50 2.11 11.46 3.57
CA LYS A 50 1.16 11.96 2.58
C LYS A 50 -0.29 11.66 2.95
N TRP A 51 -0.56 10.48 3.49
CA TRP A 51 -1.88 10.14 4.01
C TRP A 51 -2.27 11.06 5.17
N LYS A 52 -1.38 11.23 6.16
CA LYS A 52 -1.61 12.17 7.26
C LYS A 52 -1.82 13.60 6.76
N GLU A 53 -1.02 14.08 5.81
CA GLU A 53 -1.21 15.40 5.19
C GLU A 53 -2.60 15.53 4.56
N HIS A 54 -2.98 14.58 3.69
CA HIS A 54 -4.25 14.62 2.96
C HIS A 54 -5.49 14.55 3.86
N PHE A 55 -5.44 13.76 4.94
CA PHE A 55 -6.56 13.61 5.86
C PHE A 55 -6.54 14.63 7.00
N LYS A 56 -5.40 15.25 7.33
CA LYS A 56 -5.30 16.34 8.30
C LYS A 56 -5.87 17.66 7.75
N THR A 57 -5.83 17.86 6.44
CA THR A 57 -6.47 19.02 5.76
C THR A 57 -7.98 18.88 5.58
N ARG A 58 -8.57 17.74 5.95
CA ARG A 58 -10.01 17.48 5.81
C ARG A 58 -10.81 17.76 7.10
N SER A 59 -10.17 18.39 8.08
CA SER A 59 -10.79 18.90 9.31
C SER A 59 -10.85 20.43 9.24
N ASN A 60 -11.78 20.98 8.47
CA ASN A 60 -12.27 22.35 8.59
C ASN A 60 -13.69 22.41 8.02
#